data_AF-A0A3D4YMX3-F1
#
_entry.id   AF-A0A3D4YMX3-F1
#
_cell.length_a   1.000
_cell.length_b   1.000
_cell.length_c   1.000
_cell.angle_alpha   90.00
_cell.angle_beta   90.00
_cell.angle_gamma   90.00
#
_symmetry.space_group_name_H-M   'P 1'
#
loop_
_entity.id
_entity.type
_entity.pdbx_description
1 polymer ?
#
loop_
_entity_poly.entity_id
_entity_poly.type
_entity_poly.pdbx_seq_one_letter_code
_entity_poly.pdbx_strand_id
1 'polypeptide(L)'
;VRAMRGEFDAVIAPYHDVGMTAIKVASFGSAVNVTLGLPFPRTSPDHGTALDIAGLNRADPSSMIAATLLCASIVARCQSRGGRRPPADRPTGTRSSARPSRAR
;
A
#
# COMPACT_ATOMS: atom_id res chain seq x y z
N VAL A 1 -3.07 -16.37 -14.73
CA VAL A 1 -2.76 -15.03 -15.28
C VAL A 1 -1.28 -14.75 -15.08
N ARG A 2 -0.58 -14.14 -16.05
CA ARG A 2 0.88 -13.90 -16.06
C ARG A 2 1.44 -13.29 -14.76
N ALA A 3 0.71 -12.35 -14.16
CA ALA A 3 1.07 -11.77 -12.86
C ALA A 3 1.12 -12.78 -11.70
N MET A 4 0.23 -13.77 -11.68
CA MET A 4 0.26 -14.86 -10.68
C MET A 4 1.39 -15.85 -10.90
N ARG A 5 2.03 -15.83 -12.08
CA ARG A 5 3.18 -16.66 -12.42
C ARG A 5 4.52 -15.99 -12.08
N GLY A 6 4.49 -14.80 -11.46
CA GLY A 6 5.68 -14.05 -11.09
C GLY A 6 6.39 -13.36 -12.25
N GLU A 7 5.72 -13.18 -13.40
CA GLU A 7 6.30 -12.47 -14.55
C GLU A 7 6.44 -10.95 -14.32
N PHE A 8 5.82 -10.41 -13.25
CA PHE A 8 5.83 -8.99 -12.90
C PHE A 8 6.02 -8.82 -11.39
N ASP A 9 6.75 -7.77 -10.98
CA ASP A 9 6.91 -7.42 -9.56
C ASP A 9 5.68 -6.71 -8.97
N ALA A 10 4.93 -5.98 -9.79
CA ALA A 10 3.74 -5.24 -9.40
C ALA A 10 2.77 -5.04 -10.57
N VAL A 11 1.48 -4.86 -10.26
CA VAL A 11 0.42 -4.53 -11.21
C VAL A 11 -0.28 -3.27 -10.75
N ILE A 12 -0.52 -2.33 -11.66
CA ILE A 12 -1.23 -1.07 -11.38
C ILE A 12 -2.64 -1.15 -11.96
N ALA A 13 -3.64 -1.02 -11.10
CA ALA A 13 -5.04 -0.89 -11.52
C ALA A 13 -5.42 0.60 -11.56
N PRO A 14 -6.20 1.04 -12.57
CA PRO A 14 -6.66 2.43 -12.66
C PRO A 14 -7.70 2.79 -11.58
N TYR A 15 -8.45 1.78 -11.09
CA TYR A 15 -9.51 1.95 -10.11
C TYR A 15 -9.48 0.85 -9.05
N HIS A 16 -9.97 1.19 -7.86
CA HIS A 16 -9.99 0.32 -6.69
C HIS A 16 -10.68 -1.02 -6.96
N ASP A 17 -11.92 -1.00 -7.45
CA ASP A 17 -12.74 -2.22 -7.57
C ASP A 17 -12.22 -3.18 -8.64
N VAL A 18 -11.56 -2.64 -9.67
CA VAL A 18 -10.92 -3.43 -10.73
C VAL A 18 -9.72 -4.20 -10.17
N GLY A 19 -8.90 -3.55 -9.34
CA GLY A 19 -7.77 -4.20 -8.67
C GLY A 19 -8.22 -5.15 -7.56
N MET A 20 -9.15 -4.72 -6.72
CA MET A 20 -9.60 -5.48 -5.56
C MET A 20 -10.35 -6.75 -5.94
N THR A 21 -11.11 -6.76 -7.04
CA THR A 21 -11.74 -7.99 -7.54
C THR A 21 -10.69 -9.07 -7.81
N ALA A 22 -9.58 -8.72 -8.49
CA ALA A 22 -8.52 -9.66 -8.80
C ALA A 22 -7.77 -10.15 -7.53
N ILE A 23 -7.49 -9.24 -6.59
CA ILE A 23 -6.79 -9.57 -5.34
C ILE A 23 -7.64 -10.50 -4.47
N LYS A 24 -8.93 -10.17 -4.27
CA LYS A 24 -9.82 -10.96 -3.43
C LYS A 24 -10.01 -12.37 -3.97
N VAL A 25 -10.16 -12.54 -5.29
CA VAL A 25 -10.26 -13.88 -5.91
C VAL A 25 -8.98 -14.69 -5.74
N ALA A 26 -7.81 -14.04 -5.78
CA ALA A 26 -6.53 -14.73 -5.78
C ALA A 26 -5.93 -14.99 -4.39
N SER A 27 -6.29 -14.19 -3.38
CA SER A 27 -5.59 -14.14 -2.09
C SER A 27 -6.55 -14.03 -0.91
N PHE A 28 -7.62 -14.85 -0.91
CA PHE A 28 -8.62 -14.88 0.17
C PHE A 28 -7.96 -15.01 1.55
N GLY A 29 -8.05 -13.94 2.34
CA GLY A 29 -7.67 -13.90 3.76
C GLY A 29 -6.20 -13.58 4.09
N SER A 30 -5.29 -13.63 3.11
CA SER A 30 -3.85 -13.43 3.33
C SER A 30 -3.26 -12.14 2.75
N ALA A 31 -4.07 -11.36 2.03
CA ALA A 31 -3.61 -10.09 1.45
C ALA A 31 -3.30 -9.05 2.55
N VAL A 32 -2.34 -8.17 2.25
CA VAL A 32 -1.89 -7.09 3.13
C VAL A 32 -1.93 -5.77 2.38
N ASN A 33 -2.56 -4.77 2.99
CA ASN A 33 -2.57 -3.41 2.46
C ASN A 33 -1.29 -2.69 2.87
N VAL A 34 -0.57 -2.13 1.91
CA VAL A 34 0.67 -1.37 2.13
C VAL A 34 0.47 0.06 1.63
N THR A 35 0.76 1.05 2.48
CA THR A 35 0.69 2.46 2.08
C THR A 35 2.07 2.96 1.65
N LEU A 36 2.21 3.30 0.38
CA LEU A 36 3.42 3.86 -0.20
C LEU A 36 3.42 5.39 -0.08
N GLY A 37 4.61 6.00 -0.01
CA GLY A 37 4.79 7.46 0.00
C GLY A 37 4.83 8.11 1.39
N LEU A 38 4.58 7.36 2.47
CA LEU A 38 4.75 7.84 3.84
C LEU A 38 6.24 7.84 4.27
N PRO A 39 6.63 8.69 5.25
CA PRO A 39 8.00 8.72 5.76
C PRO A 39 8.36 7.53 6.68
N PHE A 40 7.43 6.60 6.88
CA PHE A 40 7.62 5.38 7.66
C PHE A 40 6.81 4.22 7.03
N PRO A 41 7.23 2.95 7.22
CA PRO A 41 6.47 1.80 6.76
C PRO A 41 5.10 1.70 7.44
N ARG A 42 4.03 1.54 6.65
CA ARG A 42 2.67 1.35 7.14
C ARG A 42 1.98 0.23 6.39
N THR A 43 1.52 -0.77 7.13
CA THR A 43 0.69 -1.87 6.65
C THR A 43 -0.65 -1.89 7.38
N SER A 44 -1.65 -2.57 6.82
CA SER A 44 -2.94 -2.82 7.47
C SER A 44 -3.55 -4.14 6.99
N PRO A 45 -4.46 -4.76 7.78
CA PRO A 45 -5.19 -5.93 7.32
C PRO A 45 -6.07 -5.62 6.10
N ASP A 46 -6.50 -6.66 5.41
CA ASP A 46 -7.34 -6.58 4.19
C ASP A 46 -8.84 -6.82 4.47
N HIS A 47 -9.26 -6.71 5.73
CA HIS A 47 -10.67 -6.85 6.13
C HIS A 47 -11.20 -5.56 6.76
N GLY A 48 -12.53 -5.45 6.80
CA GLY A 48 -13.24 -4.39 7.50
C GLY A 48 -13.31 -4.63 9.02
N THR A 49 -14.17 -3.88 9.69
CA THR A 49 -14.33 -3.90 11.15
C THR A 49 -15.02 -5.14 11.69
N ALA A 50 -15.82 -5.84 10.88
CA ALA A 50 -16.54 -7.05 11.25
C ALA A 50 -17.31 -6.92 12.59
N LEU A 51 -18.12 -5.85 12.70
CA LEU A 51 -18.83 -5.48 13.95
C LEU A 51 -19.79 -6.57 14.44
N ASP A 52 -20.32 -7.37 13.53
CA ASP A 52 -21.21 -8.50 13.80
C ASP A 52 -20.55 -9.64 14.60
N ILE A 53 -19.22 -9.73 14.58
CA ILE A 53 -18.45 -10.75 15.32
C ILE A 53 -17.56 -10.17 16.43
N ALA A 54 -17.66 -8.87 16.68
CA ALA A 54 -16.88 -8.20 17.72
C ALA A 54 -17.20 -8.80 19.11
N GLY A 55 -16.16 -9.21 19.84
CA GLY A 55 -16.30 -9.82 21.18
C GLY A 55 -16.75 -11.28 21.18
N LEU A 56 -17.02 -11.89 20.01
CA LEU A 56 -17.47 -13.29 19.93
C LEU A 56 -16.33 -14.30 19.82
N ASN A 57 -15.08 -13.84 19.79
CA ASN A 57 -13.87 -14.67 19.60
C ASN A 57 -13.92 -15.55 18.33
N ARG A 58 -14.48 -15.01 17.23
CA ARG A 58 -14.65 -15.70 15.93
C ARG A 58 -13.83 -15.09 14.79
N ALA A 59 -13.13 -13.99 15.03
CA ALA A 59 -12.35 -13.29 14.00
C ALA A 59 -11.10 -14.11 13.63
N ASP A 60 -10.79 -14.19 12.34
CA ASP A 60 -9.55 -14.77 11.84
C ASP A 60 -8.40 -13.73 11.93
N PRO A 61 -7.36 -13.96 12.76
CA PRO A 61 -6.26 -13.02 12.93
C PRO A 61 -5.22 -13.07 11.79
N SER A 62 -5.34 -14.00 10.83
CA SER A 62 -4.30 -14.30 9.84
C SER A 62 -3.84 -13.07 9.03
N SER A 63 -4.78 -12.23 8.57
CA SER A 63 -4.45 -11.01 7.81
C SER A 63 -3.70 -9.98 8.66
N MET A 64 -4.07 -9.82 9.94
CA MET A 64 -3.38 -8.92 10.86
C MET A 64 -1.95 -9.40 11.17
N ILE A 65 -1.79 -10.71 11.37
CA ILE A 65 -0.46 -11.33 11.58
C ILE A 65 0.41 -11.10 10.34
N ALA A 66 -0.11 -11.39 9.14
CA ALA A 66 0.60 -11.18 7.88
C ALA A 66 1.01 -9.70 7.70
N ALA A 67 0.12 -8.76 8.02
CA ALA A 67 0.41 -7.33 7.93
C ALA A 67 1.54 -6.90 8.88
N THR A 68 1.55 -7.46 10.09
CA THR A 68 2.56 -7.17 11.11
C THR A 68 3.94 -7.72 10.70
N LEU A 69 3.98 -8.98 10.26
CA LEU A 69 5.22 -9.63 9.81
C LEU A 69 5.81 -8.95 8.57
N LEU A 70 4.96 -8.57 7.61
CA LEU A 70 5.41 -7.84 6.43
C LEU A 70 6.04 -6.50 6.83
N CYS A 71 5.40 -5.73 7.72
CA CYS A 71 5.93 -4.46 8.20
C CYS A 71 7.31 -4.63 8.85
N ALA A 72 7.45 -5.61 9.76
CA ALA A 72 8.73 -5.93 10.39
C ALA A 72 9.82 -6.26 9.35
N SER A 73 9.47 -7.03 8.31
CA SER A 73 10.40 -7.36 7.23
C SER A 73 10.83 -6.15 6.39
N ILE A 74 9.92 -5.19 6.16
CA ILE A 74 10.24 -3.94 5.44
C ILE A 74 11.19 -3.11 6.29
N VAL A 75 10.90 -2.96 7.58
CA VAL A 75 11.74 -2.22 8.52
C VAL A 75 13.16 -2.80 8.58
N ALA A 76 13.31 -4.12 8.71
CA ALA A 76 14.62 -4.78 8.72
C ALA A 76 15.41 -4.52 7.43
N ARG A 77 14.74 -4.50 6.26
CA ARG A 77 15.35 -4.18 4.96
C ARG A 77 15.68 -2.70 4.78
N CYS A 78 14.94 -1.80 5.42
CA CYS A 78 15.25 -0.37 5.40
C CYS A 78 16.50 -0.06 6.26
N GLN A 79 16.66 -0.75 7.39
CA GLN A 79 17.82 -0.58 8.27
C GLN A 79 19.12 -1.08 7.63
N SER A 80 19.08 -2.22 6.94
CA SER A 80 20.25 -2.74 6.20
C SER A 80 20.67 -1.85 5.02
N ARG A 81 19.78 -0.96 4.54
CA ARG A 81 20.06 -0.01 3.45
C ARG A 81 20.61 1.35 3.91
N GLY A 82 20.86 1.55 5.21
CA GLY A 82 21.65 2.64 5.77
C GLY A 82 21.46 4.04 5.17
N GLY A 83 20.63 4.88 5.81
CA GLY A 83 20.94 6.32 5.88
C GLY A 83 20.24 7.30 4.92
N ARG A 84 19.23 6.92 4.14
CA ARG A 84 18.47 7.94 3.38
C ARG A 84 17.36 8.54 4.25
N ARG A 85 17.72 9.53 5.08
CA ARG A 85 16.76 10.42 5.76
C ARG A 85 15.79 10.96 4.69
N PRO A 86 14.46 10.84 4.87
CA PRO A 86 13.53 11.46 3.94
C PRO A 86 13.81 12.97 3.91
N PRO A 87 13.83 13.62 2.73
CA PRO A 87 14.02 15.06 2.67
C PRO A 87 12.90 15.72 3.49
N ALA A 88 13.29 16.36 4.59
CA ALA A 88 12.39 17.20 5.37
C ALA A 88 11.91 18.34 4.46
N ASP A 89 10.59 18.54 4.44
CA ASP A 89 9.85 19.66 3.85
C ASP A 89 10.50 20.37 2.66
N ARG A 90 9.97 20.12 1.45
CA ARG A 90 10.02 21.17 0.43
C ARG A 90 8.90 22.16 0.75
N PRO A 91 9.19 23.45 1.01
CA PRO A 91 8.14 24.44 1.10
C PRO A 91 7.37 24.46 -0.24
N THR A 92 6.05 24.42 -0.16
CA THR A 92 5.11 24.62 -1.26
C THR A 92 5.20 26.07 -1.75
N GLY A 93 6.31 26.39 -2.40
CA GLY A 93 6.52 27.65 -3.10
C GLY A 93 5.76 27.63 -4.42
N THR A 94 4.65 28.37 -4.46
CA THR A 94 3.94 28.78 -5.67
C THR A 94 4.91 29.26 -6.74
N ARG A 95 5.11 28.48 -7.81
CA ARG A 95 5.67 29.02 -9.06
C ARG A 95 4.50 29.45 -9.94
N SER A 96 4.17 30.73 -9.83
CA SER A 96 3.49 31.48 -10.88
C SER A 96 4.29 31.30 -12.17
N SER A 97 3.65 30.76 -13.21
CA SER A 97 4.14 30.87 -14.58
C SER A 97 2.96 31.19 -15.49
N ALA A 98 2.76 32.48 -15.72
CA ALA A 98 1.96 32.99 -16.81
C ALA A 98 2.40 32.33 -18.13
N ARG A 99 1.46 31.66 -18.80
CA ARG A 99 1.62 31.20 -20.19
C ARG A 99 1.16 32.33 -21.12
N PRO A 100 1.99 32.91 -22.00
CA PRO A 100 1.48 33.76 -23.05
C PRO A 100 0.83 32.89 -24.14
N SER A 101 -0.43 33.19 -24.42
CA SER A 101 -1.21 32.63 -25.54
C SER A 101 -0.56 32.99 -26.87
N ARG A 102 -0.15 31.98 -27.64
CA ARG A 102 0.11 32.17 -29.08
C ARG A 102 -1.16 31.83 -29.85
N ALA A 103 -1.79 32.88 -30.35
CA ALA A 103 -2.68 32.82 -31.50
C ALA A 103 -1.82 32.63 -32.77
N ARG A 104 -2.16 31.61 -33.56
CA ARG A 104 -2.19 31.58 -35.03
C ARG A 104 -2.68 30.22 -35.47
#